data_AF-A0AA88CP00-F1
#
_entry.id   AF-A0AA88CP00-F1
#
_cell.length_a   1.000
_cell.length_b   1.000
_cell.length_c   1.000
_cell.angle_alpha   90.00
_cell.angle_beta   90.00
_cell.angle_gamma   90.00
#
_symmetry.space_group_name_H-M   'P 1'
#
loop_
_entity.id
_entity.type
_entity.pdbx_description
1 polymer ?
#
loop_
_entity_poly.entity_id
_entity_poly.type
_entity_poly.pdbx_seq_one_letter_code
_entity_poly.pdbx_strand_id
1 'polypeptide(L)'
;MNLSKMLGELHSLASSEGRYLENHLESTQSSLRNQLEHLMERENEMRYKESQSESGIIDLEEKKLEVESLQSLIDKKCEELEVKQNLHNAIQISIKAKEVEFDHVQNSISEAAQKLDLLKKSAEQKSEEAESKSKELDSIRGTLKKLKDAMQLKERPINVELAEHETEIPSKEKELQAKEFQWNVELGELDSLIETKCEELEVKEKQYALIQMSIKEKGVELGLIQKSISEGSEKLDSLEKRVKQKSEEAEVKTKEVDSLEGILKKFDDVTQLKEDRLREMKKSYEDYRKKLDLTKENLVHCRISIDDCDKEIKSKQEKLKFVSNELELKEKRLRLVRELNEKYFNSLRKSMDQRANELDVKVKKFEDFMNQCATDLDAKESKFQDFVKELELKGDFLESQIEELDFIHMKEKAKKKEVAALRTVMECMKICNLNSELLSNKISKCIGVLEEKGHLFGSEAEHLNKRRNATLFPRDQAPPQQGNFKSPRMTKTDELWTKHPTGNVNMNFGFANRANCGFLSIVACDHNAALLAIWCRKIINSDPLEGEAFAAHVSASVAVLGSSFKHAIPVWIPREANILAHNVSQWAAGRSVLVGPSWMSVPRSLFSLFG
;
A
#
# COMPACT_ATOMS: atom_id res chain seq x y z
N MET A 1 -65.07 -19.74 -40.44
CA MET A 1 -64.03 -19.65 -39.39
C MET A 1 -63.61 -18.18 -39.22
N ASN A 2 -63.09 -17.80 -38.06
CA ASN A 2 -63.17 -16.42 -37.59
C ASN A 2 -61.86 -15.61 -37.79
N LEU A 3 -61.73 -14.93 -38.94
CA LEU A 3 -60.59 -14.06 -39.29
C LEU A 3 -60.29 -12.98 -38.23
N SER A 4 -61.31 -12.48 -37.54
CA SER A 4 -61.17 -11.50 -36.45
C SER A 4 -60.21 -11.97 -35.34
N LYS A 5 -60.23 -13.27 -34.99
CA LYS A 5 -59.36 -13.83 -33.94
C LYS A 5 -57.89 -13.78 -34.34
N MET A 6 -57.57 -14.14 -35.59
CA MET A 6 -56.18 -14.12 -36.09
C MET A 6 -55.64 -12.69 -36.22
N LEU A 7 -56.49 -11.72 -36.63
CA LEU A 7 -56.13 -10.30 -36.63
C LEU A 7 -55.87 -9.77 -35.22
N GLY A 8 -56.70 -10.15 -34.23
CA GLY A 8 -56.48 -9.79 -32.83
C GLY A 8 -55.19 -10.39 -32.24
N GLU A 9 -54.89 -11.65 -32.55
CA GLU A 9 -53.66 -12.33 -32.13
C GLU A 9 -52.42 -11.70 -32.76
N LEU A 10 -52.46 -11.37 -34.05
CA LEU A 10 -51.34 -10.75 -34.78
C LEU A 10 -51.11 -9.29 -34.35
N HIS A 11 -52.18 -8.53 -34.07
CA HIS A 11 -52.08 -7.19 -33.47
C HIS A 11 -51.54 -7.24 -32.02
N SER A 12 -51.92 -8.26 -31.24
CA SER A 12 -51.39 -8.48 -29.89
C SER A 12 -49.89 -8.78 -29.95
N LEU A 13 -49.46 -9.67 -30.87
CA LEU A 13 -48.05 -10.00 -31.08
C LEU A 13 -47.24 -8.76 -31.48
N ALA A 14 -47.67 -8.03 -32.52
CA ALA A 14 -47.00 -6.80 -32.96
C ALA A 14 -46.95 -5.72 -31.87
N SER A 15 -47.99 -5.60 -31.03
CA SER A 15 -48.00 -4.72 -29.86
C SER A 15 -47.04 -5.17 -28.74
N SER A 16 -46.77 -6.48 -28.62
CA SER A 16 -45.80 -7.01 -27.66
C SER A 16 -44.36 -6.86 -28.15
N GLU A 17 -44.10 -7.11 -29.43
CA GLU A 17 -42.79 -6.92 -30.06
C GLU A 17 -42.42 -5.44 -30.14
N GLY A 18 -43.38 -4.57 -30.50
CA GLY A 18 -43.19 -3.11 -30.48
C GLY A 18 -42.77 -2.60 -29.11
N ARG A 19 -43.50 -2.97 -28.05
CA ARG A 19 -43.13 -2.59 -26.66
C ARG A 19 -41.82 -3.23 -26.20
N TYR A 20 -41.46 -4.42 -26.68
CA TYR A 20 -40.15 -5.01 -26.38
C TYR A 20 -39.01 -4.20 -27.01
N LEU A 21 -39.15 -3.81 -28.29
CA LEU A 21 -38.19 -2.97 -29.00
C LEU A 21 -38.09 -1.55 -28.41
N GLU A 22 -39.22 -0.98 -27.99
CA GLU A 22 -39.31 0.33 -27.31
C GLU A 22 -38.56 0.30 -25.97
N ASN A 23 -38.87 -0.66 -25.09
CA ASN A 23 -38.15 -0.87 -23.82
C ASN A 23 -36.64 -1.13 -24.04
N HIS A 24 -36.27 -1.89 -25.08
CA HIS A 24 -34.87 -2.14 -25.42
C HIS A 24 -34.17 -0.85 -25.90
N LEU A 25 -34.85 -0.03 -26.70
CA LEU A 25 -34.33 1.25 -27.19
C LEU A 25 -34.14 2.24 -26.03
N GLU A 26 -35.12 2.37 -25.14
CA GLU A 26 -35.02 3.20 -23.92
C GLU A 26 -33.89 2.72 -23.00
N SER A 27 -33.78 1.40 -22.77
CA SER A 27 -32.69 0.81 -21.99
C SER A 27 -31.32 1.09 -22.60
N THR A 28 -31.20 0.96 -23.93
CA THR A 28 -29.96 1.30 -24.66
C THR A 28 -29.64 2.79 -24.57
N GLN A 29 -30.64 3.67 -24.74
CA GLN A 29 -30.49 5.12 -24.65
C GLN A 29 -30.19 5.61 -23.22
N SER A 30 -30.68 4.91 -22.20
CA SER A 30 -30.33 5.14 -20.79
C SER A 30 -28.89 4.71 -20.52
N SER A 31 -28.50 3.50 -20.95
CA SER A 31 -27.13 3.01 -20.81
C SER A 31 -26.10 3.94 -21.49
N LEU A 32 -26.39 4.40 -22.71
CA LEU A 32 -25.54 5.35 -23.44
C LEU A 32 -25.47 6.73 -22.77
N ARG A 33 -26.57 7.23 -22.18
CA ARG A 33 -26.55 8.48 -21.40
C ARG A 33 -25.66 8.36 -20.17
N ASN A 34 -25.80 7.29 -19.40
CA ASN A 34 -24.97 7.05 -18.21
C ASN A 34 -23.47 6.89 -18.56
N GLN A 35 -23.16 6.28 -19.70
CA GLN A 35 -21.78 6.19 -20.21
C GLN A 35 -21.23 7.56 -20.64
N LEU A 36 -22.04 8.40 -21.31
CA LEU A 36 -21.64 9.76 -21.69
C LEU A 36 -21.40 10.63 -20.46
N GLU A 37 -22.25 10.53 -19.45
CA GLU A 37 -22.15 11.27 -18.19
C GLU A 37 -20.86 10.92 -17.43
N HIS A 38 -20.59 9.62 -17.22
CA HIS A 38 -19.32 9.15 -16.66
C HIS A 38 -18.08 9.56 -17.49
N LEU A 39 -18.20 9.70 -18.82
CA LEU A 39 -17.10 10.21 -19.64
C LEU A 39 -16.88 11.71 -19.43
N MET A 40 -17.94 12.52 -19.29
CA MET A 40 -17.83 13.95 -18.98
C MET A 40 -17.27 14.19 -17.57
N GLU A 41 -17.70 13.41 -16.57
CA GLU A 41 -17.13 13.44 -15.21
C GLU A 41 -15.61 13.17 -15.25
N ARG A 42 -15.19 12.14 -15.98
CA ARG A 42 -13.78 11.78 -16.14
C ARG A 42 -12.98 12.83 -16.92
N GLU A 43 -13.56 13.45 -17.95
CA GLU A 43 -12.92 14.53 -18.71
C GLU A 43 -12.68 15.76 -17.82
N ASN A 44 -13.66 16.11 -16.97
CA ASN A 44 -13.54 17.21 -16.03
C ASN A 44 -12.56 16.90 -14.89
N GLU A 45 -12.49 15.65 -14.41
CA GLU A 45 -11.48 15.20 -13.44
C GLU A 45 -10.05 15.27 -14.03
N MET A 46 -9.89 14.96 -15.32
CA MET A 46 -8.61 15.13 -16.03
C MET A 46 -8.24 16.60 -16.20
N ARG A 47 -9.17 17.47 -16.66
CA ARG A 47 -8.93 18.92 -16.74
C ARG A 47 -8.52 19.53 -15.39
N TYR A 48 -9.15 19.11 -14.30
CA TYR A 48 -8.79 19.59 -12.96
C TYR A 48 -7.36 19.19 -12.55
N LYS A 49 -6.94 17.96 -12.86
CA LYS A 49 -5.57 17.47 -12.63
C LYS A 49 -4.54 18.15 -13.53
N GLU A 50 -4.93 18.45 -14.78
CA GLU A 50 -4.12 19.20 -15.74
C GLU A 50 -3.83 20.61 -15.20
N SER A 51 -4.85 21.38 -14.80
CA SER A 51 -4.66 22.70 -14.20
C SER A 51 -3.91 22.69 -12.86
N GLN A 52 -4.04 21.63 -12.04
CA GLN A 52 -3.15 21.45 -10.87
C GLN A 52 -1.69 21.26 -11.28
N SER A 53 -1.42 20.54 -12.38
CA SER A 53 -0.06 20.34 -12.88
C SER A 53 0.54 21.61 -13.51
N GLU A 54 -0.26 22.41 -14.21
CA GLU A 54 0.15 23.72 -14.74
C GLU A 54 0.52 24.69 -13.60
N SER A 55 -0.31 24.76 -12.56
CA SER A 55 0.02 25.50 -11.32
C SER A 55 1.33 25.02 -10.70
N GLY A 56 1.52 23.70 -10.58
CA GLY A 56 2.75 23.11 -10.04
C GLY A 56 4.01 23.41 -10.87
N ILE A 57 3.88 23.62 -12.18
CA ILE A 57 4.98 24.02 -13.07
C ILE A 57 5.36 25.50 -12.84
N ILE A 58 4.37 26.40 -12.72
CA ILE A 58 4.60 27.82 -12.42
C ILE A 58 5.32 27.97 -11.07
N ASP A 59 4.83 27.26 -10.06
CA ASP A 59 5.43 27.18 -8.70
C ASP A 59 6.89 26.70 -8.69
N LEU A 60 7.31 25.89 -9.68
CA LEU A 60 8.67 25.37 -9.82
C LEU A 60 9.57 26.33 -10.61
N GLU A 61 9.04 27.01 -11.64
CA GLU A 61 9.77 28.01 -12.41
C GLU A 61 10.08 29.25 -11.54
N GLU A 62 9.16 29.68 -10.67
CA GLU A 62 9.41 30.77 -9.71
C GLU A 62 10.50 30.38 -8.69
N LYS A 63 10.43 29.17 -8.11
CA LYS A 63 11.44 28.68 -7.14
C LYS A 63 12.81 28.46 -7.82
N LYS A 64 12.85 28.13 -9.11
CA LYS A 64 14.09 28.07 -9.89
C LYS A 64 14.72 29.47 -10.02
N LEU A 65 13.94 30.50 -10.34
CA LEU A 65 14.43 31.89 -10.38
C LEU A 65 14.90 32.38 -9.00
N GLU A 66 14.25 31.97 -7.91
CA GLU A 66 14.73 32.22 -6.53
C GLU A 66 16.09 31.56 -6.28
N VAL A 67 16.28 30.30 -6.69
CA VAL A 67 17.56 29.58 -6.57
C VAL A 67 18.67 30.20 -7.42
N GLU A 68 18.38 30.63 -8.66
CA GLU A 68 19.34 31.32 -9.53
C GLU A 68 19.77 32.68 -8.92
N SER A 69 18.83 33.41 -8.32
CA SER A 69 19.09 34.65 -7.57
C SER A 69 19.95 34.41 -6.32
N LEU A 70 19.65 33.36 -5.55
CA LEU A 70 20.44 32.96 -4.37
C LEU A 70 21.85 32.51 -4.73
N GLN A 71 22.04 31.82 -5.86
CA GLN A 71 23.38 31.44 -6.34
C GLN A 71 24.22 32.68 -6.68
N SER A 72 23.65 33.63 -7.44
CA SER A 72 24.32 34.90 -7.76
C SER A 72 24.73 35.69 -6.50
N LEU A 73 23.90 35.64 -5.44
CA LEU A 73 24.23 36.24 -4.14
C LEU A 73 25.34 35.49 -3.38
N ILE A 74 25.41 34.16 -3.50
CA ILE A 74 26.49 33.33 -2.93
C ILE A 74 27.81 33.64 -3.63
N ASP A 75 27.84 33.62 -4.96
CA ASP A 75 29.05 33.84 -5.76
C ASP A 75 29.69 35.20 -5.43
N LYS A 76 28.87 36.26 -5.42
CA LYS A 76 29.26 37.61 -5.00
C LYS A 76 29.77 37.70 -3.56
N LYS A 77 29.30 36.82 -2.66
CA LYS A 77 29.78 36.76 -1.27
C LYS A 77 31.07 35.96 -1.13
N CYS A 78 31.32 34.98 -2.00
CA CYS A 78 32.62 34.34 -2.12
C CYS A 78 33.69 35.33 -2.62
N GLU A 79 33.39 36.13 -3.65
CA GLU A 79 34.28 37.22 -4.12
C GLU A 79 34.62 38.23 -3.01
N GLU A 80 33.60 38.69 -2.26
CA GLU A 80 33.80 39.62 -1.14
C GLU A 80 34.68 39.01 -0.02
N LEU A 81 34.56 37.70 0.21
CA LEU A 81 35.34 36.97 1.21
C LEU A 81 36.78 36.75 0.75
N GLU A 82 37.01 36.41 -0.52
CA GLU A 82 38.36 36.28 -1.09
C GLU A 82 39.13 37.61 -1.03
N VAL A 83 38.49 38.74 -1.37
CA VAL A 83 39.10 40.07 -1.23
C VAL A 83 39.47 40.37 0.23
N LYS A 84 38.62 40.01 1.19
CA LYS A 84 38.92 40.15 2.63
C LYS A 84 40.04 39.23 3.10
N GLN A 85 40.11 37.99 2.61
CA GLN A 85 41.18 37.05 2.92
C GLN A 85 42.54 37.59 2.41
N ASN A 86 42.57 38.12 1.19
CA ASN A 86 43.76 38.73 0.61
C ASN A 86 44.20 40.00 1.38
N LEU A 87 43.24 40.83 1.84
CA LEU A 87 43.53 41.97 2.70
C LEU A 87 44.09 41.54 4.08
N HIS A 88 43.51 40.50 4.70
CA HIS A 88 43.99 39.95 5.96
C HIS A 88 45.44 39.42 5.82
N ASN A 89 45.72 38.67 4.75
CA ASN A 89 47.07 38.18 4.45
C ASN A 89 48.07 39.34 4.31
N ALA A 90 47.71 40.41 3.59
CA ALA A 90 48.55 41.60 3.44
C ALA A 90 48.81 42.32 4.79
N ILE A 91 47.79 42.45 5.63
CA ILE A 91 47.92 43.00 6.99
C ILE A 91 48.84 42.13 7.84
N GLN A 92 48.70 40.80 7.81
CA GLN A 92 49.54 39.89 8.58
C GLN A 92 51.03 39.95 8.15
N ILE A 93 51.30 40.11 6.85
CA ILE A 93 52.66 40.37 6.34
C ILE A 93 53.20 41.70 6.87
N SER A 94 52.37 42.76 6.88
CA SER A 94 52.77 44.07 7.41
C SER A 94 53.01 44.05 8.92
N ILE A 95 52.27 43.24 9.69
CA ILE A 95 52.49 43.07 11.14
C ILE A 95 53.85 42.41 11.37
N LYS A 96 54.13 41.29 10.69
CA LYS A 96 55.43 40.58 10.78
C LYS A 96 56.63 41.46 10.43
N ALA A 97 56.48 42.35 9.44
CA ALA A 97 57.52 43.34 9.13
C ALA A 97 57.74 44.34 10.29
N LYS A 98 56.69 44.77 10.98
CA LYS A 98 56.78 45.67 12.15
C LYS A 98 57.26 44.98 13.43
N GLU A 99 57.00 43.69 13.61
CA GLU A 99 57.60 42.88 14.68
C GLU A 99 59.13 42.85 14.53
N VAL A 100 59.64 42.59 13.31
CA VAL A 100 61.09 42.60 13.03
C VAL A 100 61.72 43.99 13.20
N GLU A 101 61.03 45.07 12.79
CA GLU A 101 61.48 46.44 13.09
C GLU A 101 61.54 46.72 14.60
N PHE A 102 60.55 46.25 15.36
CA PHE A 102 60.48 46.44 16.81
C PHE A 102 61.60 45.69 17.54
N ASP A 103 61.87 44.43 17.18
CA ASP A 103 62.99 43.65 17.71
C ASP A 103 64.33 44.34 17.44
N HIS A 104 64.53 44.91 16.24
CA HIS A 104 65.75 45.65 15.92
C HIS A 104 65.91 46.92 16.78
N VAL A 105 64.82 47.65 17.03
CA VAL A 105 64.81 48.81 17.93
C VAL A 105 65.06 48.38 19.39
N GLN A 106 64.46 47.29 19.86
CA GLN A 106 64.64 46.80 21.23
C GLN A 106 66.07 46.31 21.48
N ASN A 107 66.70 45.64 20.51
CA ASN A 107 68.11 45.28 20.56
C ASN A 107 69.01 46.53 20.58
N SER A 108 68.70 47.55 19.77
CA SER A 108 69.43 48.83 19.75
C SER A 108 69.34 49.58 21.09
N ILE A 109 68.18 49.53 21.76
CA ILE A 109 67.97 50.07 23.10
C ILE A 109 68.79 49.29 24.15
N SER A 110 68.83 47.96 24.05
CA SER A 110 69.64 47.11 24.94
C SER A 110 71.14 47.45 24.83
N GLU A 111 71.66 47.59 23.60
CA GLU A 111 73.04 48.06 23.37
C GLU A 111 73.29 49.45 23.96
N ALA A 112 72.36 50.39 23.78
CA ALA A 112 72.49 51.74 24.32
C ALA A 112 72.51 51.75 25.85
N ALA A 113 71.69 50.90 26.50
CA ALA A 113 71.67 50.75 27.95
C ALA A 113 73.01 50.19 28.48
N GLN A 114 73.57 49.17 27.81
CA GLN A 114 74.90 48.63 28.16
C GLN A 114 76.01 49.66 28.01
N LYS A 115 76.01 50.44 26.92
CA LYS A 115 76.97 51.54 26.70
C LYS A 115 76.85 52.62 27.78
N LEU A 116 75.62 52.92 28.24
CA LEU A 116 75.36 53.90 29.30
C LEU A 116 75.80 53.41 30.69
N ASP A 117 75.62 52.12 31.01
CA ASP A 117 76.12 51.50 32.25
C ASP A 117 77.65 51.46 32.31
N LEU A 118 78.33 51.18 31.19
CA LEU A 118 79.79 51.28 31.08
C LEU A 118 80.29 52.73 31.28
N LEU A 119 79.63 53.71 30.67
CA LEU A 119 79.95 55.13 30.86
C LEU A 119 79.73 55.57 32.32
N LYS A 120 78.64 55.11 32.95
CA LYS A 120 78.35 55.37 34.36
C LYS A 120 79.47 54.86 35.26
N LYS A 121 79.88 53.60 35.12
CA LYS A 121 80.98 53.00 35.90
C LYS A 121 82.31 53.74 35.70
N SER A 122 82.60 54.20 34.48
CA SER A 122 83.78 55.03 34.20
C SER A 122 83.71 56.42 34.86
N ALA A 123 82.53 57.02 34.97
CA ALA A 123 82.32 58.28 35.68
C ALA A 123 82.43 58.11 37.21
N GLU A 124 81.87 57.03 37.76
CA GLU A 124 82.00 56.66 39.18
C GLU A 124 83.48 56.45 39.55
N GLN A 125 84.23 55.66 38.77
CA GLN A 125 85.67 55.46 38.97
C GLN A 125 86.47 56.77 38.95
N LYS A 126 86.13 57.72 38.05
CA LYS A 126 86.78 59.04 38.02
C LYS A 126 86.37 59.95 39.17
N SER A 127 85.16 59.77 39.73
CA SER A 127 84.75 60.45 40.96
C SER A 127 85.56 59.95 42.16
N GLU A 128 85.77 58.64 42.28
CA GLU A 128 86.64 58.05 43.32
C GLU A 128 88.10 58.51 43.19
N GLU A 129 88.63 58.58 41.96
CA GLU A 129 89.97 59.11 41.67
C GLU A 129 90.11 60.60 42.05
N ALA A 130 89.06 61.40 41.82
CA ALA A 130 89.02 62.80 42.23
C ALA A 130 88.91 62.95 43.75
N GLU A 131 88.13 62.11 44.42
CA GLU A 131 87.97 62.13 45.88
C GLU A 131 89.25 61.67 46.60
N SER A 132 89.99 60.70 46.05
CA SER A 132 91.29 60.29 46.60
C SER A 132 92.32 61.42 46.51
N LYS A 133 92.37 62.13 45.37
CA LYS A 133 93.23 63.31 45.17
C LYS A 133 92.79 64.49 46.06
N SER A 134 91.50 64.64 46.33
CA SER A 134 91.01 65.64 47.30
C SER A 134 91.52 65.34 48.72
N LYS A 135 91.49 64.06 49.15
CA LYS A 135 92.02 63.64 50.46
C LYS A 135 93.54 63.81 50.56
N GLU A 136 94.26 63.60 49.46
CA GLU A 136 95.69 63.89 49.35
C GLU A 136 95.99 65.40 49.46
N LEU A 137 95.21 66.25 48.78
CA LEU A 137 95.31 67.71 48.90
C LEU A 137 95.00 68.22 50.32
N ASP A 138 94.03 67.63 51.03
CA ASP A 138 93.75 67.99 52.42
C ASP A 138 94.82 67.48 53.39
N SER A 139 95.50 66.37 53.09
CA SER A 139 96.71 65.94 53.79
C SER A 139 97.86 66.96 53.61
N ILE A 140 98.10 67.39 52.37
CA ILE A 140 99.09 68.44 52.04
C ILE A 140 98.73 69.75 52.76
N ARG A 141 97.47 70.18 52.74
CA ARG A 141 96.95 71.34 53.49
C ARG A 141 97.17 71.20 55.00
N GLY A 142 97.02 69.98 55.55
CA GLY A 142 97.34 69.65 56.94
C GLY A 142 98.83 69.79 57.28
N THR A 143 99.73 69.39 56.38
CA THR A 143 101.19 69.61 56.57
C THR A 143 101.58 71.08 56.46
N LEU A 144 101.01 71.83 55.51
CA LEU A 144 101.19 73.28 55.39
C LEU A 144 100.72 74.02 56.64
N LYS A 145 99.62 73.58 57.27
CA LYS A 145 99.17 74.14 58.55
C LYS A 145 100.19 73.87 59.67
N LYS A 146 100.69 72.65 59.80
CA LYS A 146 101.76 72.31 60.77
C LYS A 146 103.04 73.13 60.55
N LEU A 147 103.41 73.42 59.30
CA LEU A 147 104.53 74.28 58.95
C LEU A 147 104.29 75.75 59.37
N LYS A 148 103.07 76.27 59.14
CA LYS A 148 102.68 77.61 59.59
C LYS A 148 102.67 77.74 61.11
N ASP A 149 102.13 76.74 61.80
CA ASP A 149 102.06 76.70 63.27
C ASP A 149 103.47 76.54 63.88
N ALA A 150 104.39 75.83 63.21
CA ALA A 150 105.79 75.72 63.61
C ALA A 150 106.60 77.03 63.42
N MET A 151 106.26 77.85 62.43
CA MET A 151 106.87 79.18 62.25
C MET A 151 106.47 80.17 63.36
N GLN A 152 105.28 80.02 63.96
CA GLN A 152 104.82 80.90 65.04
C GLN A 152 105.31 80.49 66.45
N LEU A 153 106.20 79.50 66.56
CA LEU A 153 106.67 78.97 67.85
C LEU A 153 108.19 79.12 68.07
N LYS A 154 108.82 80.12 67.44
CA LYS A 154 110.27 80.38 67.58
C LYS A 154 110.70 81.79 67.97
N GLU A 155 109.79 82.67 68.36
CA GLU A 155 110.12 83.88 69.12
C GLU A 155 109.81 83.68 70.62
N ARG A 156 110.86 83.63 71.45
CA ARG A 156 110.76 83.75 72.91
C ARG A 156 112.01 84.45 73.47
N PRO A 157 111.89 85.14 74.62
CA PRO A 157 112.86 86.13 75.07
C PRO A 157 113.92 85.55 76.03
N ILE A 158 114.90 86.40 76.37
CA ILE A 158 115.60 86.38 77.67
C ILE A 158 116.11 87.81 77.97
N ASN A 159 115.56 88.38 79.06
CA ASN A 159 116.21 88.96 80.25
C ASN A 159 117.44 89.91 80.06
N VAL A 160 117.60 91.03 80.77
CA VAL A 160 117.56 91.26 82.24
C VAL A 160 118.66 90.41 82.92
N GLU A 161 119.64 90.95 83.65
CA GLU A 161 119.65 92.10 84.55
C GLU A 161 121.07 92.73 84.70
N LEU A 162 121.19 93.63 85.69
CA LEU A 162 122.40 94.18 86.34
C LEU A 162 123.15 95.33 85.65
N ALA A 163 123.56 96.27 86.50
CA ALA A 163 124.38 97.43 86.22
C ALA A 163 125.57 97.45 87.20
N GLU A 164 126.68 98.10 86.83
CA GLU A 164 127.40 99.05 87.69
C GLU A 164 128.54 99.77 86.94
N HIS A 165 128.98 100.90 87.53
CA HIS A 165 130.04 101.84 87.18
C HIS A 165 130.77 101.83 85.81
N GLU A 166 130.63 102.97 85.12
CA GLU A 166 131.74 103.90 84.79
C GLU A 166 133.18 103.36 84.81
N THR A 167 133.69 102.96 83.64
CA THR A 167 134.94 103.49 83.03
C THR A 167 135.07 102.97 81.59
N GLU A 168 136.16 103.31 80.88
CA GLU A 168 136.54 102.74 79.58
C GLU A 168 135.57 102.92 78.39
N ILE A 169 135.06 104.15 78.19
CA ILE A 169 134.29 104.53 76.99
C ILE A 169 135.02 104.29 75.64
N PRO A 170 136.34 104.48 75.44
CA PRO A 170 136.97 104.39 74.10
C PRO A 170 137.23 102.96 73.58
N SER A 171 136.62 101.92 74.18
CA SER A 171 136.80 100.53 73.76
C SER A 171 135.61 99.98 72.94
N LYS A 172 134.37 100.33 73.31
CA LYS A 172 133.15 99.71 72.75
C LYS A 172 132.77 100.15 71.33
N GLU A 173 133.33 101.25 70.83
CA GLU A 173 133.05 101.76 69.47
C GLU A 173 133.43 100.76 68.37
N LYS A 174 134.48 99.96 68.58
CA LYS A 174 134.90 98.89 67.64
C LYS A 174 134.06 97.62 67.73
N GLU A 175 133.35 97.39 68.84
CA GLU A 175 132.42 96.27 68.97
C GLU A 175 131.08 96.58 68.30
N LEU A 176 130.63 97.84 68.36
CA LEU A 176 129.41 98.29 67.70
C LEU A 176 129.50 98.19 66.17
N GLN A 177 130.63 98.57 65.56
CA GLN A 177 130.84 98.40 64.11
C GLN A 177 130.78 96.93 63.66
N ALA A 178 131.19 95.98 64.50
CA ALA A 178 131.08 94.55 64.20
C ALA A 178 129.62 94.06 64.25
N LYS A 179 128.83 94.54 65.22
CA LYS A 179 127.40 94.22 65.36
C LYS A 179 126.54 94.90 64.29
N GLU A 180 126.88 96.12 63.90
CA GLU A 180 126.28 96.82 62.76
C GLU A 180 126.53 96.04 61.45
N PHE A 181 127.73 95.52 61.23
CA PHE A 181 128.01 94.67 60.06
C PHE A 181 127.20 93.35 60.10
N GLN A 182 127.06 92.72 61.27
CA GLN A 182 126.24 91.51 61.43
C GLN A 182 124.76 91.77 61.14
N TRP A 183 124.17 92.84 61.70
CA TRP A 183 122.77 93.17 61.46
C TRP A 183 122.49 93.52 59.99
N ASN A 184 123.43 94.14 59.27
CA ASN A 184 123.28 94.37 57.83
C ASN A 184 123.27 93.07 57.00
N VAL A 185 123.94 92.00 57.46
CA VAL A 185 123.83 90.66 56.84
C VAL A 185 122.47 90.03 57.16
N GLU A 186 122.04 90.07 58.43
CA GLU A 186 120.75 89.51 58.87
C GLU A 186 119.55 90.23 58.21
N LEU A 187 119.64 91.54 57.97
CA LEU A 187 118.67 92.31 57.16
C LEU A 187 118.66 91.88 55.69
N GLY A 188 119.83 91.68 55.06
CA GLY A 188 119.92 91.20 53.68
C GLY A 188 119.33 89.80 53.48
N GLU A 189 119.53 88.90 54.44
CA GLU A 189 118.86 87.61 54.46
C GLU A 189 117.34 87.76 54.63
N LEU A 190 116.88 88.66 55.51
CA LEU A 190 115.46 88.92 55.72
C LEU A 190 114.76 89.51 54.48
N ASP A 191 115.38 90.48 53.81
CA ASP A 191 114.85 91.08 52.57
C ASP A 191 114.74 90.02 51.46
N SER A 192 115.75 89.16 51.30
CA SER A 192 115.70 88.06 50.33
C SER A 192 114.57 87.06 50.64
N LEU A 193 114.29 86.81 51.92
CA LEU A 193 113.18 85.97 52.37
C LEU A 193 111.83 86.65 52.13
N ILE A 194 111.73 87.97 52.33
CA ILE A 194 110.53 88.76 52.05
C ILE A 194 110.23 88.73 50.54
N GLU A 195 111.22 88.99 49.68
CA GLU A 195 111.07 88.97 48.23
C GLU A 195 110.61 87.57 47.74
N THR A 196 111.28 86.51 48.20
CA THR A 196 110.87 85.11 47.93
C THR A 196 109.43 84.83 48.38
N LYS A 197 108.98 85.40 49.51
CA LYS A 197 107.60 85.22 50.00
C LYS A 197 106.57 86.07 49.28
N CYS A 198 106.96 87.22 48.73
CA CYS A 198 106.13 88.00 47.81
C CYS A 198 105.90 87.25 46.48
N GLU A 199 106.95 86.69 45.88
CA GLU A 199 106.83 85.83 44.69
C GLU A 199 105.93 84.61 44.96
N GLU A 200 106.14 83.92 46.09
CA GLU A 200 105.31 82.79 46.53
C GLU A 200 103.83 83.17 46.72
N LEU A 201 103.52 84.42 47.09
CA LEU A 201 102.16 84.92 47.22
C LEU A 201 101.56 85.27 45.86
N GLU A 202 102.31 85.95 44.99
CA GLU A 202 101.85 86.32 43.64
C GLU A 202 101.55 85.07 42.78
N VAL A 203 102.36 84.01 42.90
CA VAL A 203 102.09 82.71 42.27
C VAL A 203 100.81 82.06 42.82
N LYS A 204 100.57 82.14 44.14
CA LYS A 204 99.34 81.59 44.75
C LYS A 204 98.11 82.40 44.38
N GLU A 205 98.21 83.72 44.23
CA GLU A 205 97.13 84.58 43.75
C GLU A 205 96.77 84.27 42.29
N LYS A 206 97.79 84.13 41.42
CA LYS A 206 97.61 83.67 40.03
C LYS A 206 96.94 82.28 39.96
N GLN A 207 97.33 81.33 40.83
CA GLN A 207 96.66 80.04 40.95
C GLN A 207 95.20 80.18 41.42
N TYR A 208 94.92 81.04 42.40
CA TYR A 208 93.57 81.26 42.93
C TYR A 208 92.64 81.87 41.87
N ALA A 209 93.15 82.78 41.03
CA ALA A 209 92.43 83.34 39.90
C ALA A 209 92.06 82.26 38.85
N LEU A 210 93.00 81.38 38.49
CA LEU A 210 92.76 80.25 37.58
C LEU A 210 91.72 79.27 38.14
N ILE A 211 91.80 78.93 39.43
CA ILE A 211 90.79 78.10 40.11
C ILE A 211 89.42 78.78 40.07
N GLN A 212 89.34 80.09 40.35
CA GLN A 212 88.09 80.83 40.32
C GLN A 212 87.49 80.95 38.91
N MET A 213 88.32 80.97 37.85
CA MET A 213 87.85 80.87 36.47
C MET A 213 87.27 79.48 36.17
N SER A 214 87.98 78.41 36.54
CA SER A 214 87.52 77.04 36.32
C SER A 214 86.20 76.73 37.07
N ILE A 215 86.03 77.26 38.30
CA ILE A 215 84.77 77.16 39.04
C ILE A 215 83.61 77.86 38.30
N LYS A 216 83.85 79.05 37.71
CA LYS A 216 82.83 79.75 36.91
C LYS A 216 82.45 78.96 35.66
N GLU A 217 83.45 78.41 34.95
CA GLU A 217 83.25 77.57 33.76
C GLU A 217 82.43 76.31 34.07
N LYS A 218 82.78 75.59 35.16
CA LYS A 218 81.99 74.43 35.62
C LYS A 218 80.59 74.80 36.12
N GLY A 219 80.39 76.00 36.66
CA GLY A 219 79.06 76.54 36.94
C GLY A 219 78.19 76.69 35.69
N VAL A 220 78.78 77.12 34.56
CA VAL A 220 78.07 77.22 33.27
C VAL A 220 77.77 75.83 32.69
N GLU A 221 78.73 74.90 32.72
CA GLU A 221 78.48 73.51 32.30
C GLU A 221 77.32 72.86 33.07
N LEU A 222 77.30 73.00 34.41
CA LEU A 222 76.22 72.48 35.25
C LEU A 222 74.86 73.09 34.91
N GLY A 223 74.80 74.39 34.60
CA GLY A 223 73.57 75.05 34.14
C GLY A 223 73.05 74.48 32.81
N LEU A 224 73.94 74.20 31.86
CA LEU A 224 73.59 73.57 30.58
C LEU A 224 73.14 72.10 30.75
N ILE A 225 73.79 71.35 31.63
CA ILE A 225 73.41 69.98 31.98
C ILE A 225 72.02 69.98 32.64
N GLN A 226 71.78 70.85 33.63
CA GLN A 226 70.50 70.90 34.34
C GLN A 226 69.34 71.32 33.42
N LYS A 227 69.55 72.26 32.48
CA LYS A 227 68.57 72.57 31.42
C LYS A 227 68.30 71.37 30.50
N SER A 228 69.35 70.62 30.14
CA SER A 228 69.21 69.41 29.31
C SER A 228 68.42 68.31 30.03
N ILE A 229 68.57 68.20 31.36
CA ILE A 229 67.80 67.28 32.21
C ILE A 229 66.33 67.70 32.28
N SER A 230 66.00 68.98 32.49
CA SER A 230 64.60 69.43 32.50
C SER A 230 63.92 69.22 31.14
N GLU A 231 64.59 69.57 30.04
CA GLU A 231 64.08 69.28 28.69
C GLU A 231 63.94 67.78 28.41
N GLY A 232 64.80 66.93 29.00
CA GLY A 232 64.68 65.48 28.93
C GLY A 232 63.46 64.96 29.68
N SER A 233 63.19 65.50 30.88
CA SER A 233 62.03 65.15 31.70
C SER A 233 60.71 65.50 31.00
N GLU A 234 60.58 66.71 30.44
CA GLU A 234 59.38 67.13 29.68
C GLU A 234 59.13 66.23 28.46
N LYS A 235 60.20 65.81 27.77
CA LYS A 235 60.13 64.87 26.65
C LYS A 235 59.66 63.49 27.13
N LEU A 236 60.12 63.02 28.29
CA LEU A 236 59.72 61.75 28.91
C LEU A 236 58.23 61.75 29.28
N ASP A 237 57.76 62.79 29.97
CA ASP A 237 56.34 63.06 30.26
C ASP A 237 55.46 63.00 28.99
N SER A 238 55.95 63.60 27.90
CA SER A 238 55.26 63.62 26.59
C SER A 238 55.25 62.27 25.87
N LEU A 239 56.12 61.34 26.28
CA LEU A 239 56.17 59.97 25.78
C LEU A 239 55.30 59.06 26.64
N GLU A 240 55.36 59.15 27.97
CA GLU A 240 54.53 58.37 28.88
C GLU A 240 53.03 58.58 28.60
N LYS A 241 52.59 59.85 28.50
CA LYS A 241 51.19 60.20 28.15
C LYS A 241 50.75 59.58 26.82
N ARG A 242 51.67 59.48 25.85
CA ARG A 242 51.43 58.95 24.50
C ARG A 242 51.46 57.42 24.45
N VAL A 243 52.29 56.79 25.29
CA VAL A 243 52.29 55.33 25.50
C VAL A 243 51.00 54.92 26.18
N LYS A 244 50.57 55.63 27.23
CA LYS A 244 49.31 55.38 27.93
C LYS A 244 48.10 55.48 27.00
N GLN A 245 48.01 56.57 26.22
CA GLN A 245 46.97 56.73 25.20
C GLN A 245 46.96 55.57 24.19
N LYS A 246 48.13 55.08 23.76
CA LYS A 246 48.23 53.93 22.85
C LYS A 246 47.87 52.59 23.51
N SER A 247 48.12 52.39 24.79
CA SER A 247 47.64 51.19 25.49
C SER A 247 46.11 51.19 25.64
N GLU A 248 45.51 52.35 25.89
CA GLU A 248 44.05 52.51 25.94
C GLU A 248 43.43 52.26 24.54
N GLU A 249 44.04 52.78 23.48
CA GLU A 249 43.65 52.51 22.08
C GLU A 249 43.78 51.01 21.71
N ALA A 250 44.83 50.33 22.19
CA ALA A 250 45.04 48.90 21.96
C ALA A 250 44.02 48.03 22.71
N GLU A 251 43.67 48.38 23.95
CA GLU A 251 42.67 47.66 24.75
C GLU A 251 41.27 47.73 24.10
N VAL A 252 40.90 48.88 23.52
CA VAL A 252 39.66 49.03 22.74
C VAL A 252 39.68 48.12 21.51
N LYS A 253 40.76 48.14 20.72
CA LYS A 253 40.88 47.32 19.50
C LYS A 253 40.89 45.81 19.80
N THR A 254 41.44 45.39 20.93
CA THR A 254 41.37 43.99 21.37
C THR A 254 39.91 43.57 21.57
N LYS A 255 39.10 44.38 22.25
CA LYS A 255 37.67 44.13 22.46
C LYS A 255 36.85 44.17 21.15
N GLU A 256 37.26 45.00 20.19
CA GLU A 256 36.68 44.98 18.83
C GLU A 256 37.01 43.67 18.11
N VAL A 257 38.25 43.17 18.21
CA VAL A 257 38.66 41.87 17.65
C VAL A 257 37.91 40.70 18.31
N ASP A 258 37.82 40.66 19.64
CA ASP A 258 37.04 39.65 20.38
C ASP A 258 35.56 39.64 19.93
N SER A 259 35.00 40.84 19.69
CA SER A 259 33.63 40.99 19.20
C SER A 259 33.47 40.48 17.75
N LEU A 260 34.45 40.77 16.88
CA LEU A 260 34.49 40.30 15.50
C LEU A 260 34.68 38.78 15.41
N GLU A 261 35.52 38.17 16.24
CA GLU A 261 35.68 36.71 16.33
C GLU A 261 34.37 36.04 16.82
N GLY A 262 33.72 36.64 17.83
CA GLY A 262 32.38 36.24 18.28
C GLY A 262 31.23 36.48 17.28
N ILE A 263 31.47 37.21 16.19
CA ILE A 263 30.59 37.35 15.03
C ILE A 263 30.96 36.32 13.95
N LEU A 264 32.27 36.14 13.67
CA LEU A 264 32.79 35.18 12.69
C LEU A 264 32.31 33.77 13.01
N LYS A 265 32.45 33.35 14.28
CA LYS A 265 31.99 32.03 14.75
C LYS A 265 30.50 31.77 14.50
N LYS A 266 29.65 32.81 14.57
CA LYS A 266 28.21 32.68 14.26
C LYS A 266 27.96 32.51 12.76
N PHE A 267 28.83 33.06 11.91
CA PHE A 267 28.79 32.79 10.47
C PHE A 267 29.26 31.37 10.15
N ASP A 268 30.25 30.83 10.87
CA ASP A 268 30.66 29.43 10.76
C ASP A 268 29.52 28.49 11.16
N ASP A 269 28.91 28.70 12.34
CA ASP A 269 27.73 27.94 12.82
C ASP A 269 26.59 27.93 11.78
N VAL A 270 26.28 29.10 11.20
CA VAL A 270 25.24 29.25 10.15
C VAL A 270 25.64 28.59 8.83
N THR A 271 26.93 28.57 8.50
CA THR A 271 27.44 27.93 7.27
C THR A 271 27.39 26.42 7.40
N GLN A 272 27.84 25.86 8.52
CA GLN A 272 27.73 24.43 8.82
C GLN A 272 26.28 23.95 8.82
N LEU A 273 25.35 24.72 9.42
CA LEU A 273 23.92 24.42 9.40
C LEU A 273 23.32 24.41 7.97
N LYS A 274 23.80 25.31 7.09
CA LYS A 274 23.42 25.31 5.66
C LYS A 274 23.97 24.09 4.92
N GLU A 275 25.21 23.69 5.19
CA GLU A 275 25.78 22.47 4.62
C GLU A 275 25.00 21.22 5.02
N ASP A 276 24.65 21.06 6.30
CA ASP A 276 23.90 19.90 6.78
C ASP A 276 22.50 19.83 6.16
N ARG A 277 21.81 20.97 6.05
CA ARG A 277 20.53 21.05 5.32
C ARG A 277 20.67 20.71 3.83
N LEU A 278 21.79 21.08 3.19
CA LEU A 278 22.08 20.72 1.80
C LEU A 278 22.46 19.23 1.64
N ARG A 279 23.17 18.64 2.61
CA ARG A 279 23.43 17.19 2.69
C ARG A 279 22.12 16.39 2.80
N GLU A 280 21.19 16.84 3.65
CA GLU A 280 19.86 16.21 3.81
C GLU A 280 18.97 16.37 2.56
N MET A 281 18.93 17.57 1.98
CA MET A 281 18.20 17.83 0.73
C MET A 281 18.73 16.97 -0.43
N LYS A 282 20.05 16.84 -0.57
CA LYS A 282 20.68 15.97 -1.58
C LYS A 282 20.35 14.49 -1.37
N LYS A 283 20.29 14.03 -0.11
CA LYS A 283 19.89 12.65 0.24
C LYS A 283 18.44 12.37 -0.16
N SER A 284 17.52 13.24 0.25
CA SER A 284 16.08 13.08 -0.07
C SER A 284 15.81 13.15 -1.58
N TYR A 285 16.50 14.02 -2.32
CA TYR A 285 16.42 14.05 -3.79
C TYR A 285 16.82 12.70 -4.43
N GLU A 286 17.92 12.10 -3.99
CA GLU A 286 18.38 10.81 -4.53
C GLU A 286 17.45 9.65 -4.13
N ASP A 287 16.74 9.74 -2.99
CA ASP A 287 15.69 8.78 -2.62
C ASP A 287 14.39 8.98 -3.42
N TYR A 288 14.00 10.23 -3.72
CA TYR A 288 12.91 10.52 -4.69
C TYR A 288 13.24 10.00 -6.09
N ARG A 289 14.49 10.13 -6.54
CA ARG A 289 14.97 9.63 -7.83
C ARG A 289 14.82 8.11 -7.93
N LYS A 290 15.29 7.34 -6.93
CA LYS A 290 15.10 5.88 -6.87
C LYS A 290 13.62 5.49 -6.94
N LYS A 291 12.76 6.22 -6.21
CA LYS A 291 11.31 5.99 -6.24
C LYS A 291 10.70 6.27 -7.62
N LEU A 292 11.15 7.31 -8.30
CA LEU A 292 10.72 7.65 -9.66
C LEU A 292 11.17 6.57 -10.67
N ASP A 293 12.40 6.09 -10.57
CA ASP A 293 12.92 5.07 -11.49
C ASP A 293 12.24 3.70 -11.28
N LEU A 294 12.03 3.27 -10.04
CA LEU A 294 11.17 2.11 -9.72
C LEU A 294 9.73 2.28 -10.24
N THR A 295 9.20 3.51 -10.26
CA THR A 295 7.87 3.79 -10.82
C THR A 295 7.87 3.63 -12.35
N LYS A 296 8.94 4.03 -13.05
CA LYS A 296 9.11 3.79 -14.49
C LYS A 296 9.17 2.30 -14.82
N GLU A 297 9.93 1.52 -14.05
CA GLU A 297 10.02 0.06 -14.22
C GLU A 297 8.65 -0.62 -14.09
N ASN A 298 7.88 -0.24 -13.06
CA ASN A 298 6.51 -0.71 -12.87
C ASN A 298 5.58 -0.30 -14.04
N LEU A 299 5.71 0.91 -14.58
CA LEU A 299 4.94 1.35 -15.76
C LEU A 299 5.31 0.56 -17.03
N VAL A 300 6.58 0.20 -17.22
CA VAL A 300 7.01 -0.69 -18.32
C VAL A 300 6.41 -2.09 -18.14
N HIS A 301 6.42 -2.66 -16.94
CA HIS A 301 5.79 -3.96 -16.66
C HIS A 301 4.27 -3.92 -16.91
N CYS A 302 3.58 -2.87 -16.44
CA CYS A 302 2.15 -2.67 -16.71
C CYS A 302 1.86 -2.55 -18.21
N ARG A 303 2.72 -1.87 -18.99
CA ARG A 303 2.57 -1.76 -20.44
C ARG A 303 2.70 -3.13 -21.15
N ILE A 304 3.69 -3.94 -20.77
CA ILE A 304 3.85 -5.31 -21.30
C ILE A 304 2.60 -6.15 -21.01
N SER A 305 2.07 -6.08 -19.78
CA SER A 305 0.85 -6.77 -19.38
C SER A 305 -0.37 -6.33 -20.21
N ILE A 306 -0.51 -5.03 -20.48
CA ILE A 306 -1.55 -4.48 -21.37
C ILE A 306 -1.38 -5.01 -22.79
N ASP A 307 -0.17 -4.96 -23.36
CA ASP A 307 0.12 -5.46 -24.71
C ASP A 307 -0.19 -6.96 -24.84
N ASP A 308 0.01 -7.76 -23.79
CA ASP A 308 -0.35 -9.19 -23.76
C ASP A 308 -1.86 -9.43 -23.61
N CYS A 309 -2.56 -8.66 -22.78
CA CYS A 309 -4.03 -8.67 -22.73
C CYS A 309 -4.64 -8.31 -24.10
N ASP A 310 -4.06 -7.34 -24.81
CA ASP A 310 -4.51 -6.91 -26.13
C ASP A 310 -4.35 -8.03 -27.19
N LYS A 311 -3.28 -8.82 -27.11
CA LYS A 311 -3.08 -10.03 -27.94
C LYS A 311 -4.13 -11.10 -27.59
N GLU A 312 -4.40 -11.32 -26.31
CA GLU A 312 -5.40 -12.31 -25.88
C GLU A 312 -6.80 -11.94 -26.35
N ILE A 313 -7.20 -10.66 -26.20
CA ILE A 313 -8.48 -10.10 -26.66
C ILE A 313 -8.64 -10.28 -28.17
N LYS A 314 -7.62 -9.96 -28.97
CA LYS A 314 -7.64 -10.16 -30.43
C LYS A 314 -7.87 -11.65 -30.77
N SER A 315 -7.15 -12.57 -30.12
CA SER A 315 -7.34 -14.02 -30.33
C SER A 315 -8.73 -14.52 -29.92
N LYS A 316 -9.34 -13.95 -28.88
CA LYS A 316 -10.70 -14.25 -28.44
C LYS A 316 -11.73 -13.70 -29.42
N GLN A 317 -11.51 -12.50 -29.97
CA GLN A 317 -12.38 -11.88 -30.98
C GLN A 317 -12.38 -12.68 -32.30
N GLU A 318 -11.24 -13.22 -32.71
CA GLU A 318 -11.13 -14.11 -33.89
C GLU A 318 -11.87 -15.45 -33.67
N LYS A 319 -11.70 -16.07 -32.50
CA LYS A 319 -12.46 -17.28 -32.12
C LYS A 319 -13.97 -17.00 -32.09
N LEU A 320 -14.39 -15.83 -31.62
CA LEU A 320 -15.80 -15.43 -31.62
C LEU A 320 -16.36 -15.25 -33.04
N LYS A 321 -15.60 -14.63 -33.96
CA LYS A 321 -15.96 -14.56 -35.39
C LYS A 321 -16.13 -15.95 -36.01
N PHE A 322 -15.22 -16.89 -35.71
CA PHE A 322 -15.33 -18.28 -36.19
C PHE A 322 -16.62 -18.96 -35.69
N VAL A 323 -16.91 -18.87 -34.39
CA VAL A 323 -18.14 -19.45 -33.80
C VAL A 323 -19.41 -18.79 -34.36
N SER A 324 -19.39 -17.48 -34.60
CA SER A 324 -20.51 -16.75 -35.22
C SER A 324 -20.80 -17.27 -36.64
N ASN A 325 -19.77 -17.46 -37.47
CA ASN A 325 -19.90 -18.04 -38.80
C ASN A 325 -20.39 -19.50 -38.76
N GLU A 326 -19.95 -20.30 -37.78
CA GLU A 326 -20.40 -21.69 -37.60
C GLU A 326 -21.89 -21.76 -37.19
N LEU A 327 -22.34 -20.83 -36.34
CA LEU A 327 -23.76 -20.71 -35.96
C LEU A 327 -24.63 -20.28 -37.15
N GLU A 328 -24.20 -19.30 -37.94
CA GLU A 328 -24.92 -18.87 -39.14
C GLU A 328 -25.07 -20.03 -40.16
N LEU A 329 -24.03 -20.86 -40.33
CA LEU A 329 -24.07 -22.07 -41.15
C LEU A 329 -25.02 -23.14 -40.58
N LYS A 330 -25.04 -23.33 -39.25
CA LYS A 330 -25.99 -24.24 -38.58
C LYS A 330 -27.43 -23.76 -38.73
N GLU A 331 -27.68 -22.45 -38.65
CA GLU A 331 -29.01 -21.89 -38.85
C GLU A 331 -29.50 -22.06 -40.30
N LYS A 332 -28.64 -21.79 -41.29
CA LYS A 332 -28.91 -22.06 -42.72
C LYS A 332 -29.27 -23.54 -42.96
N ARG A 333 -28.56 -24.48 -42.32
CA ARG A 333 -28.89 -25.92 -42.36
C ARG A 333 -30.24 -26.23 -41.71
N LEU A 334 -30.53 -25.67 -40.53
CA LEU A 334 -31.83 -25.85 -39.86
C LEU A 334 -33.00 -25.30 -40.68
N ARG A 335 -32.81 -24.19 -41.39
CA ARG A 335 -33.80 -23.61 -42.31
C ARG A 335 -34.17 -24.59 -43.43
N LEU A 336 -33.17 -25.15 -44.11
CA LEU A 336 -33.37 -26.18 -45.15
C LEU A 336 -34.05 -27.44 -44.61
N VAL A 337 -33.71 -27.89 -43.39
CA VAL A 337 -34.38 -29.03 -42.75
C VAL A 337 -35.86 -28.74 -42.46
N ARG A 338 -36.21 -27.53 -42.01
CA ARG A 338 -37.61 -27.10 -41.83
C ARG A 338 -38.37 -27.13 -43.16
N GLU A 339 -37.81 -26.56 -44.23
CA GLU A 339 -38.42 -26.57 -45.56
C GLU A 339 -38.63 -27.97 -46.13
N LEU A 340 -37.66 -28.89 -45.95
CA LEU A 340 -37.78 -30.28 -46.39
C LEU A 340 -38.84 -31.04 -45.59
N ASN A 341 -38.89 -30.85 -44.26
CA ASN A 341 -39.92 -31.43 -43.41
C ASN A 341 -41.31 -30.90 -43.77
N GLU A 342 -41.46 -29.60 -44.04
CA GLU A 342 -42.73 -29.01 -44.48
C GLU A 342 -43.18 -29.56 -45.85
N LYS A 343 -42.26 -29.69 -46.82
CA LYS A 343 -42.54 -30.36 -48.11
C LYS A 343 -42.98 -31.81 -47.91
N TYR A 344 -42.32 -32.56 -47.02
CA TYR A 344 -42.68 -33.93 -46.66
C TYR A 344 -44.07 -34.01 -46.00
N PHE A 345 -44.36 -33.21 -44.97
CA PHE A 345 -45.66 -33.20 -44.30
C PHE A 345 -46.80 -32.76 -45.23
N ASN A 346 -46.57 -31.80 -46.13
CA ASN A 346 -47.56 -31.41 -47.13
C ASN A 346 -47.81 -32.51 -48.19
N SER A 347 -46.78 -33.29 -48.55
CA SER A 347 -46.94 -34.46 -49.42
C SER A 347 -47.68 -35.61 -48.70
N LEU A 348 -47.36 -35.87 -47.44
CA LEU A 348 -48.00 -36.87 -46.61
C LEU A 348 -49.49 -36.53 -46.39
N ARG A 349 -49.80 -35.25 -46.08
CA ARG A 349 -51.17 -34.76 -45.94
C ARG A 349 -51.98 -35.03 -47.21
N LYS A 350 -51.49 -34.61 -48.39
CA LYS A 350 -52.14 -34.88 -49.68
C LYS A 350 -52.42 -36.37 -49.92
N SER A 351 -51.50 -37.25 -49.52
CA SER A 351 -51.69 -38.71 -49.64
C SER A 351 -52.73 -39.25 -48.64
N MET A 352 -52.79 -38.69 -47.42
CA MET A 352 -53.85 -39.00 -46.45
C MET A 352 -55.22 -38.49 -46.93
N ASP A 353 -55.30 -37.27 -47.45
CA ASP A 353 -56.52 -36.68 -48.01
C ASP A 353 -57.03 -37.51 -49.20
N GLN A 354 -56.13 -37.95 -50.09
CA GLN A 354 -56.48 -38.87 -51.18
C GLN A 354 -57.03 -40.19 -50.64
N ARG A 355 -56.38 -40.82 -49.65
CA ARG A 355 -56.87 -42.07 -49.05
C ARG A 355 -58.21 -41.88 -48.33
N ALA A 356 -58.45 -40.74 -47.70
CA ALA A 356 -59.74 -40.41 -47.08
C ALA A 356 -60.85 -40.33 -48.14
N ASN A 357 -60.59 -39.66 -49.27
CA ASN A 357 -61.53 -39.60 -50.40
C ASN A 357 -61.76 -40.97 -51.05
N GLU A 358 -60.71 -41.80 -51.20
CA GLU A 358 -60.84 -43.18 -51.68
C GLU A 358 -61.65 -44.07 -50.72
N LEU A 359 -61.62 -43.80 -49.41
CA LEU A 359 -62.42 -44.49 -48.41
C LEU A 359 -63.87 -44.00 -48.42
N ASP A 360 -64.13 -42.69 -48.50
CA ASP A 360 -65.47 -42.11 -48.66
C ASP A 360 -66.22 -42.69 -49.87
N VAL A 361 -65.55 -42.80 -51.02
CA VAL A 361 -66.11 -43.44 -52.23
C VAL A 361 -66.36 -44.95 -52.05
N LYS A 362 -65.59 -45.64 -51.19
CA LYS A 362 -65.84 -47.06 -50.86
C LYS A 362 -66.98 -47.23 -49.86
N VAL A 363 -67.11 -46.33 -48.89
CA VAL A 363 -68.22 -46.29 -47.93
C VAL A 363 -69.53 -46.07 -48.68
N LYS A 364 -69.61 -45.06 -49.56
CA LYS A 364 -70.80 -44.81 -50.39
C LYS A 364 -71.22 -46.01 -51.24
N LYS A 365 -70.26 -46.67 -51.91
CA LYS A 365 -70.53 -47.92 -52.66
C LYS A 365 -71.01 -49.08 -51.78
N PHE A 366 -70.62 -49.11 -50.51
CA PHE A 366 -71.11 -50.10 -49.55
C PHE A 366 -72.50 -49.73 -49.02
N GLU A 367 -72.78 -48.44 -48.80
CA GLU A 367 -74.12 -47.92 -48.48
C GLU A 367 -75.09 -48.21 -49.64
N ASP A 368 -74.72 -47.91 -50.88
CA ASP A 368 -75.48 -48.26 -52.09
C ASP A 368 -75.79 -49.77 -52.16
N PHE A 369 -74.78 -50.62 -51.89
CA PHE A 369 -74.94 -52.07 -51.85
C PHE A 369 -75.88 -52.53 -50.73
N MET A 370 -75.74 -51.96 -49.52
CA MET A 370 -76.62 -52.28 -48.38
C MET A 370 -78.06 -51.84 -48.64
N ASN A 371 -78.26 -50.68 -49.29
CA ASN A 371 -79.57 -50.20 -49.72
C ASN A 371 -80.19 -51.11 -50.78
N GLN A 372 -79.40 -51.59 -51.75
CA GLN A 372 -79.86 -52.61 -52.70
C GLN A 372 -80.25 -53.90 -51.97
N CYS A 373 -79.42 -54.40 -51.04
CA CYS A 373 -79.74 -55.58 -50.24
C CYS A 373 -81.00 -55.42 -49.38
N ALA A 374 -81.29 -54.21 -48.88
CA ALA A 374 -82.55 -53.92 -48.20
C ALA A 374 -83.74 -54.06 -49.16
N THR A 375 -83.72 -53.38 -50.32
CA THR A 375 -84.82 -53.49 -51.30
C THR A 375 -85.00 -54.91 -51.87
N ASP A 376 -83.90 -55.67 -52.01
CA ASP A 376 -83.90 -57.10 -52.37
C ASP A 376 -84.51 -57.99 -51.27
N LEU A 377 -84.43 -57.58 -50.00
CA LEU A 377 -85.07 -58.26 -48.87
C LEU A 377 -86.54 -57.89 -48.79
N ASP A 378 -86.90 -56.60 -48.87
CA ASP A 378 -88.30 -56.13 -48.88
C ASP A 378 -89.10 -56.79 -50.02
N ALA A 379 -88.48 -56.94 -51.20
CA ALA A 379 -89.08 -57.63 -52.35
C ALA A 379 -89.17 -59.16 -52.18
N LYS A 380 -88.35 -59.77 -51.32
CA LYS A 380 -88.46 -61.20 -50.94
C LYS A 380 -89.48 -61.40 -49.84
N GLU A 381 -89.53 -60.50 -48.85
CA GLU A 381 -90.55 -60.50 -47.80
C GLU A 381 -91.94 -60.30 -48.39
N SER A 382 -92.11 -59.37 -49.34
CA SER A 382 -93.37 -59.20 -50.08
C SER A 382 -93.82 -60.49 -50.77
N LYS A 383 -92.90 -61.20 -51.45
CA LYS A 383 -93.18 -62.52 -52.05
C LYS A 383 -93.46 -63.60 -51.02
N PHE A 384 -92.83 -63.54 -49.85
CA PHE A 384 -93.09 -64.48 -48.76
C PHE A 384 -94.46 -64.23 -48.11
N GLN A 385 -94.87 -62.97 -47.94
CA GLN A 385 -96.22 -62.57 -47.52
C GLN A 385 -97.28 -63.07 -48.51
N ASP A 386 -97.01 -63.02 -49.82
CA ASP A 386 -97.92 -63.58 -50.83
C ASP A 386 -97.96 -65.12 -50.80
N PHE A 387 -96.82 -65.79 -50.58
CA PHE A 387 -96.79 -67.24 -50.31
C PHE A 387 -97.52 -67.62 -49.02
N VAL A 388 -97.47 -66.81 -47.96
CA VAL A 388 -98.21 -67.03 -46.72
C VAL A 388 -99.72 -66.98 -46.98
N LYS A 389 -100.21 -65.98 -47.72
CA LYS A 389 -101.63 -65.92 -48.14
C LYS A 389 -102.04 -67.12 -49.00
N GLU A 390 -101.15 -67.59 -49.89
CA GLU A 390 -101.40 -68.80 -50.68
C GLU A 390 -101.47 -70.06 -49.80
N LEU A 391 -100.70 -70.11 -48.71
CA LEU A 391 -100.72 -71.19 -47.73
C LEU A 391 -101.92 -71.09 -46.78
N GLU A 392 -102.38 -69.89 -46.41
CA GLU A 392 -103.61 -69.67 -45.65
C GLU A 392 -104.83 -70.19 -46.44
N LEU A 393 -104.97 -69.79 -47.71
CA LEU A 393 -106.03 -70.28 -48.61
C LEU A 393 -105.97 -71.80 -48.83
N LYS A 394 -104.78 -72.42 -48.73
CA LYS A 394 -104.60 -73.88 -48.75
C LYS A 394 -104.90 -74.54 -47.40
N GLY A 395 -104.71 -73.82 -46.29
CA GLY A 395 -105.14 -74.21 -44.96
C GLY A 395 -106.66 -74.33 -44.90
N ASP A 396 -107.38 -73.26 -45.29
CA ASP A 396 -108.84 -73.23 -45.37
C ASP A 396 -109.40 -74.41 -46.20
N PHE A 397 -108.75 -74.71 -47.34
CA PHE A 397 -109.12 -75.83 -48.21
C PHE A 397 -108.86 -77.21 -47.58
N LEU A 398 -107.78 -77.37 -46.81
CA LEU A 398 -107.47 -78.62 -46.12
C LEU A 398 -108.33 -78.82 -44.87
N GLU A 399 -108.67 -77.77 -44.14
CA GLU A 399 -109.60 -77.83 -43.01
C GLU A 399 -110.99 -78.27 -43.47
N SER A 400 -111.45 -77.78 -44.62
CA SER A 400 -112.67 -78.27 -45.28
C SER A 400 -112.61 -79.76 -45.70
N GLN A 401 -111.43 -80.29 -46.06
CA GLN A 401 -111.27 -81.75 -46.31
C GLN A 401 -111.23 -82.59 -45.03
N ILE A 402 -110.78 -82.01 -43.91
CA ILE A 402 -110.78 -82.69 -42.60
C ILE A 402 -112.22 -82.87 -42.09
N GLU A 403 -113.09 -81.89 -42.28
CA GLU A 403 -114.53 -82.02 -41.99
C GLU A 403 -115.20 -83.14 -42.83
N GLU A 404 -114.80 -83.32 -44.09
CA GLU A 404 -115.29 -84.43 -44.94
C GLU A 404 -114.76 -85.80 -44.46
N LEU A 405 -113.52 -85.88 -43.98
CA LEU A 405 -112.93 -87.10 -43.43
C LEU A 405 -113.59 -87.56 -42.12
N ASP A 406 -113.95 -86.65 -41.22
CA ASP A 406 -114.64 -87.00 -39.96
C ASP A 406 -116.05 -87.57 -40.23
N PHE A 407 -116.74 -87.08 -41.27
CA PHE A 407 -118.00 -87.67 -41.75
C PHE A 407 -117.81 -89.12 -42.25
N ILE A 408 -116.69 -89.42 -42.91
CA ILE A 408 -116.33 -90.78 -43.32
C ILE A 408 -116.03 -91.66 -42.09
N HIS A 409 -115.28 -91.16 -41.10
CA HIS A 409 -114.92 -91.92 -39.90
C HIS A 409 -116.15 -92.33 -39.06
N MET A 410 -117.14 -91.43 -38.91
CA MET A 410 -118.42 -91.76 -38.27
C MET A 410 -119.17 -92.89 -39.01
N LYS A 411 -119.12 -92.89 -40.35
CA LYS A 411 -119.75 -93.89 -41.21
C LYS A 411 -119.09 -95.27 -41.11
N GLU A 412 -117.80 -95.33 -40.83
CA GLU A 412 -117.09 -96.59 -40.55
C GLU A 412 -117.39 -97.12 -39.13
N LYS A 413 -117.43 -96.23 -38.14
CA LYS A 413 -117.77 -96.52 -36.74
C LYS A 413 -119.17 -97.13 -36.58
N ALA A 414 -120.10 -96.76 -37.46
CA ALA A 414 -121.42 -97.40 -37.55
C ALA A 414 -121.32 -98.87 -38.02
N LYS A 415 -120.65 -99.14 -39.16
CA LYS A 415 -120.48 -100.49 -39.72
C LYS A 415 -119.82 -101.46 -38.74
N LYS A 416 -118.82 -101.01 -37.98
CA LYS A 416 -118.13 -101.84 -36.98
C LYS A 416 -119.06 -102.32 -35.85
N LYS A 417 -120.09 -101.54 -35.49
CA LYS A 417 -121.16 -101.99 -34.56
C LYS A 417 -122.11 -103.00 -35.20
N GLU A 418 -122.43 -102.82 -36.47
CA GLU A 418 -123.33 -103.69 -37.24
C GLU A 418 -122.74 -105.11 -37.41
N VAL A 419 -121.45 -105.22 -37.76
CA VAL A 419 -120.71 -106.50 -37.79
C VAL A 419 -120.67 -107.16 -36.41
N ALA A 420 -120.44 -106.39 -35.35
CA ALA A 420 -120.42 -106.93 -33.98
C ALA A 420 -121.79 -107.51 -33.58
N ALA A 421 -122.90 -106.82 -33.90
CA ALA A 421 -124.25 -107.31 -33.64
C ALA A 421 -124.55 -108.62 -34.40
N LEU A 422 -124.17 -108.70 -35.68
CA LEU A 422 -124.35 -109.92 -36.49
C LEU A 422 -123.57 -111.11 -35.95
N ARG A 423 -122.33 -110.90 -35.47
CA ARG A 423 -121.53 -111.95 -34.80
C ARG A 423 -122.22 -112.45 -33.52
N THR A 424 -122.79 -111.55 -32.70
CA THR A 424 -123.55 -111.94 -31.49
C THR A 424 -124.79 -112.78 -31.81
N VAL A 425 -125.56 -112.40 -32.84
CA VAL A 425 -126.73 -113.19 -33.30
C VAL A 425 -126.29 -114.59 -33.73
N MET A 426 -125.18 -114.69 -34.48
CA MET A 426 -124.64 -115.97 -34.96
C MET A 426 -124.21 -116.89 -33.81
N GLU A 427 -123.65 -116.35 -32.73
CA GLU A 427 -123.28 -117.14 -31.55
C GLU A 427 -124.50 -117.57 -30.73
N CYS A 428 -125.51 -116.70 -30.56
CA CYS A 428 -126.79 -117.08 -29.94
C CYS A 428 -127.49 -118.22 -30.71
N MET A 429 -127.43 -118.24 -32.03
CA MET A 429 -128.01 -119.33 -32.84
C MET A 429 -127.34 -120.70 -32.57
N LYS A 430 -126.02 -120.74 -32.30
CA LYS A 430 -125.35 -121.97 -31.84
C LYS A 430 -125.87 -122.43 -30.47
N ILE A 431 -125.93 -121.50 -29.51
CA ILE A 431 -126.30 -121.81 -28.11
C ILE A 431 -127.72 -122.38 -28.02
N CYS A 432 -128.67 -121.84 -28.79
CA CYS A 432 -130.05 -122.34 -28.83
C CYS A 432 -130.20 -123.66 -29.62
N ASN A 433 -129.12 -124.20 -30.19
CA ASN A 433 -129.11 -125.40 -31.04
C ASN A 433 -130.07 -125.33 -32.25
N LEU A 434 -130.44 -124.10 -32.67
CA LEU A 434 -131.32 -123.80 -33.79
C LEU A 434 -130.54 -123.89 -35.12
N ASN A 435 -129.86 -125.02 -35.32
CA ASN A 435 -128.81 -125.17 -36.32
C ASN A 435 -129.36 -125.44 -37.73
N SER A 436 -130.18 -124.50 -38.22
CA SER A 436 -130.65 -124.45 -39.60
C SER A 436 -129.51 -123.98 -40.49
N GLU A 437 -128.90 -124.94 -41.19
CA GLU A 437 -127.80 -124.74 -42.13
C GLU A 437 -128.11 -123.67 -43.20
N LEU A 438 -129.38 -123.52 -43.58
CA LEU A 438 -129.85 -122.53 -44.55
C LEU A 438 -129.79 -121.07 -44.04
N LEU A 439 -129.69 -120.87 -42.73
CA LEU A 439 -129.78 -119.57 -42.06
C LEU A 439 -128.40 -119.10 -41.57
N SER A 440 -127.60 -120.02 -40.99
CA SER A 440 -126.20 -119.77 -40.63
C SER A 440 -125.37 -119.30 -41.83
N ASN A 441 -125.50 -119.98 -42.98
CA ASN A 441 -124.82 -119.62 -44.22
C ASN A 441 -125.19 -118.23 -44.75
N LYS A 442 -126.41 -117.71 -44.47
CA LYS A 442 -126.79 -116.35 -44.85
C LYS A 442 -126.11 -115.30 -43.96
N ILE A 443 -126.08 -115.51 -42.65
CA ILE A 443 -125.45 -114.57 -41.70
C ILE A 443 -123.93 -114.52 -41.92
N SER A 444 -123.29 -115.68 -42.08
CA SER A 444 -121.85 -115.76 -42.39
C SER A 444 -121.50 -115.04 -43.70
N LYS A 445 -122.32 -115.19 -44.76
CA LYS A 445 -122.12 -114.48 -46.03
C LYS A 445 -122.33 -112.96 -45.92
N CYS A 446 -123.27 -112.49 -45.07
CA CYS A 446 -123.42 -111.06 -44.78
C CYS A 446 -122.21 -110.48 -44.02
N ILE A 447 -121.65 -111.23 -43.06
CA ILE A 447 -120.42 -110.83 -42.35
C ILE A 447 -119.25 -110.71 -43.33
N GLY A 448 -119.05 -111.71 -44.20
CA GLY A 448 -118.01 -111.67 -45.24
C GLY A 448 -118.08 -110.43 -46.15
N VAL A 449 -119.28 -110.08 -46.64
CA VAL A 449 -119.48 -108.91 -47.51
C VAL A 449 -119.23 -107.57 -46.79
N LEU A 450 -119.36 -107.53 -45.46
CA LEU A 450 -119.04 -106.34 -44.65
C LEU A 450 -117.54 -106.25 -44.33
N GLU A 451 -116.88 -107.39 -44.09
CA GLU A 451 -115.45 -107.45 -43.76
C GLU A 451 -114.55 -107.27 -45.00
N GLU A 452 -114.93 -107.83 -46.15
CA GLU A 452 -114.26 -107.61 -47.45
C GLU A 452 -114.27 -106.14 -47.88
N LYS A 453 -115.34 -105.40 -47.54
CA LYS A 453 -115.45 -103.94 -47.75
C LYS A 453 -114.72 -103.09 -46.69
N GLY A 454 -114.18 -103.70 -45.64
CA GLY A 454 -113.35 -103.03 -44.63
C GLY A 454 -111.86 -102.98 -44.99
N HIS A 455 -111.39 -103.87 -45.86
CA HIS A 455 -109.95 -104.09 -46.06
C HIS A 455 -109.27 -103.17 -47.10
N LEU A 456 -110.02 -102.25 -47.71
CA LEU A 456 -109.61 -101.41 -48.85
C LEU A 456 -109.02 -100.03 -48.51
N PHE A 457 -108.91 -99.67 -47.22
CA PHE A 457 -108.56 -98.31 -46.77
C PHE A 457 -107.32 -98.24 -45.85
N GLY A 458 -106.43 -99.23 -45.90
CA GLY A 458 -105.47 -99.49 -44.81
C GLY A 458 -103.98 -99.25 -45.06
N SER A 459 -103.56 -98.64 -46.18
CA SER A 459 -102.15 -98.77 -46.64
C SER A 459 -101.55 -97.57 -47.41
N GLU A 460 -101.62 -96.35 -46.87
CA GLU A 460 -100.97 -95.17 -47.49
C GLU A 460 -100.55 -94.10 -46.46
N ALA A 461 -99.56 -94.40 -45.60
CA ALA A 461 -99.16 -93.48 -44.52
C ALA A 461 -97.69 -93.62 -44.00
N GLU A 462 -96.70 -93.87 -44.86
CA GLU A 462 -95.31 -94.08 -44.39
C GLU A 462 -94.19 -93.58 -45.35
N HIS A 463 -93.98 -92.26 -45.47
CA HIS A 463 -92.72 -91.69 -46.03
C HIS A 463 -92.58 -90.16 -45.81
N LEU A 464 -91.76 -89.70 -44.84
CA LEU A 464 -91.15 -88.35 -44.85
C LEU A 464 -90.09 -88.13 -43.74
N ASN A 465 -88.80 -88.42 -43.98
CA ASN A 465 -87.70 -87.98 -43.10
C ASN A 465 -86.30 -88.09 -43.76
N LYS A 466 -85.62 -86.96 -44.09
CA LYS A 466 -84.15 -86.87 -44.39
C LYS A 466 -83.69 -85.48 -44.89
N ARG A 467 -82.81 -84.78 -44.14
CA ARG A 467 -81.52 -84.18 -44.61
C ARG A 467 -80.69 -83.58 -43.47
N ARG A 468 -79.41 -83.24 -43.73
CA ARG A 468 -78.36 -82.93 -42.72
C ARG A 468 -77.23 -82.04 -43.26
N ASN A 469 -76.65 -81.24 -42.36
CA ASN A 469 -75.23 -80.83 -42.18
C ASN A 469 -74.46 -80.02 -43.25
N ALA A 470 -73.76 -78.96 -42.77
CA ALA A 470 -72.55 -78.36 -43.39
C ALA A 470 -71.54 -77.92 -42.29
N THR A 471 -70.52 -77.09 -42.61
CA THR A 471 -69.14 -77.39 -42.12
C THR A 471 -68.12 -76.25 -41.86
N LEU A 472 -67.32 -76.45 -40.79
CA LEU A 472 -65.86 -76.16 -40.62
C LEU A 472 -65.32 -74.73 -40.37
N PHE A 473 -64.16 -74.70 -39.67
CA PHE A 473 -63.26 -73.58 -39.30
C PHE A 473 -61.92 -73.65 -40.09
N PRO A 474 -61.04 -72.63 -40.04
CA PRO A 474 -59.73 -72.82 -39.37
C PRO A 474 -59.19 -71.58 -38.58
N ARG A 475 -57.86 -71.44 -38.41
CA ARG A 475 -57.16 -70.80 -37.26
C ARG A 475 -55.77 -70.19 -37.65
N ASP A 476 -55.14 -69.46 -36.71
CA ASP A 476 -53.68 -69.43 -36.36
C ASP A 476 -52.77 -68.17 -36.54
N GLN A 477 -51.74 -68.12 -35.66
CA GLN A 477 -50.37 -67.52 -35.74
C GLN A 477 -49.98 -66.12 -35.17
N ALA A 478 -48.70 -66.06 -34.72
CA ALA A 478 -47.92 -65.00 -34.02
C ALA A 478 -46.39 -65.42 -34.03
N PRO A 479 -45.40 -64.87 -33.27
CA PRO A 479 -45.30 -63.60 -32.51
C PRO A 479 -44.16 -62.59 -32.97
N PRO A 480 -42.82 -62.76 -32.77
CA PRO A 480 -41.98 -62.73 -31.54
C PRO A 480 -40.79 -61.70 -31.48
N GLN A 481 -40.07 -61.65 -30.32
CA GLN A 481 -38.64 -61.24 -30.10
C GLN A 481 -38.21 -59.74 -30.24
N GLN A 482 -37.10 -59.22 -29.65
CA GLN A 482 -36.31 -59.49 -28.41
C GLN A 482 -35.31 -58.31 -28.14
N GLY A 483 -34.72 -58.18 -26.94
CA GLY A 483 -33.57 -57.26 -26.72
C GLY A 483 -33.09 -57.09 -25.25
N ASN A 484 -31.78 -57.24 -25.00
CA ASN A 484 -31.12 -57.09 -23.67
C ASN A 484 -30.15 -55.90 -23.65
N PHE A 485 -29.80 -55.35 -22.48
CA PHE A 485 -28.43 -54.83 -22.20
C PHE A 485 -28.04 -54.92 -20.71
N LYS A 486 -26.76 -54.73 -20.39
CA LYS A 486 -26.09 -55.06 -19.10
C LYS A 486 -25.59 -53.83 -18.35
N SER A 487 -25.47 -53.94 -17.02
CA SER A 487 -24.65 -53.07 -16.15
C SER A 487 -23.16 -53.46 -16.19
N PRO A 488 -22.23 -52.53 -15.88
CA PRO A 488 -21.16 -52.91 -14.95
C PRO A 488 -20.61 -51.81 -13.99
N ARG A 489 -20.47 -52.21 -12.72
CA ARG A 489 -19.40 -51.88 -11.73
C ARG A 489 -19.17 -50.45 -11.21
N MET A 490 -18.54 -50.43 -10.03
CA MET A 490 -18.09 -49.27 -9.25
C MET A 490 -16.58 -49.02 -9.42
N THR A 491 -16.13 -47.81 -9.09
CA THR A 491 -14.74 -47.49 -8.71
C THR A 491 -14.74 -46.71 -7.39
N LYS A 492 -13.71 -46.91 -6.56
CA LYS A 492 -13.44 -46.10 -5.37
C LYS A 492 -12.76 -44.78 -5.74
N THR A 493 -12.92 -43.76 -4.91
CA THR A 493 -12.03 -42.58 -4.84
C THR A 493 -11.88 -42.14 -3.39
N ASP A 494 -10.78 -42.53 -2.75
CA ASP A 494 -10.34 -41.99 -1.47
C ASP A 494 -9.58 -40.67 -1.74
N GLU A 495 -10.26 -39.51 -1.69
CA GLU A 495 -9.60 -38.21 -1.92
C GLU A 495 -10.26 -37.04 -1.18
N LEU A 496 -10.32 -37.15 0.15
CA LEU A 496 -10.68 -36.06 1.06
C LEU A 496 -9.41 -35.42 1.63
N TRP A 497 -8.90 -34.33 1.02
CA TRP A 497 -8.07 -33.26 1.65
C TRP A 497 -7.60 -32.14 0.66
N THR A 498 -8.31 -31.86 -0.44
CA THR A 498 -7.86 -30.89 -1.48
C THR A 498 -8.83 -29.73 -1.80
N LYS A 499 -9.82 -29.45 -0.94
CA LYS A 499 -10.61 -28.22 -1.02
C LYS A 499 -10.04 -27.15 -0.08
N HIS A 500 -9.55 -26.04 -0.65
CA HIS A 500 -9.29 -24.82 0.12
C HIS A 500 -10.59 -24.37 0.81
N PRO A 501 -10.53 -23.88 2.07
CA PRO A 501 -11.70 -23.40 2.78
C PRO A 501 -12.21 -22.09 2.17
N THR A 502 -13.19 -22.19 1.27
CA THR A 502 -13.92 -21.05 0.73
C THR A 502 -14.92 -20.53 1.77
N GLY A 503 -14.44 -19.71 2.69
CA GLY A 503 -15.24 -19.02 3.70
C GLY A 503 -14.55 -17.73 4.16
N ASN A 504 -15.33 -16.83 4.75
CA ASN A 504 -14.80 -15.59 5.30
C ASN A 504 -14.03 -15.92 6.59
N VAL A 505 -12.81 -15.40 6.71
CA VAL A 505 -11.96 -15.55 7.91
C VAL A 505 -12.00 -14.24 8.67
N ASN A 506 -12.56 -14.26 9.89
CA ASN A 506 -12.56 -13.09 10.75
C ASN A 506 -11.23 -13.02 11.50
N MET A 507 -10.50 -11.91 11.32
CA MET A 507 -9.23 -11.63 11.99
C MET A 507 -9.42 -10.61 13.10
N ASN A 508 -9.06 -10.97 14.32
CA ASN A 508 -9.21 -10.14 15.52
C ASN A 508 -7.83 -9.81 16.08
N PHE A 509 -7.63 -8.56 16.50
CA PHE A 509 -6.32 -8.01 16.87
C PHE A 509 -6.31 -7.63 18.35
N GLY A 510 -5.48 -8.31 19.15
CA GLY A 510 -5.39 -8.10 20.60
C GLY A 510 -4.06 -7.50 21.01
N PHE A 511 -4.04 -6.21 21.36
CA PHE A 511 -2.87 -5.60 22.02
C PHE A 511 -2.97 -5.76 23.54
N ALA A 512 -1.84 -6.09 24.18
CA ALA A 512 -1.68 -6.02 25.63
C ALA A 512 -0.32 -5.36 25.95
N ASN A 513 -0.35 -4.31 26.76
CA ASN A 513 0.84 -3.55 27.12
C ASN A 513 1.37 -3.93 28.52
N ARG A 514 2.69 -3.96 28.66
CA ARG A 514 3.42 -3.94 29.93
C ARG A 514 4.56 -2.95 29.79
N ALA A 515 5.01 -2.35 30.91
CA ALA A 515 5.92 -1.20 30.97
C ALA A 515 7.13 -1.20 29.99
N ASN A 516 7.65 -2.37 29.60
CA ASN A 516 8.82 -2.50 28.73
C ASN A 516 8.56 -3.25 27.41
N CYS A 517 7.32 -3.69 27.11
CA CYS A 517 6.96 -4.35 25.84
C CYS A 517 5.46 -4.52 25.63
N GLY A 518 5.01 -4.32 24.39
CA GLY A 518 3.69 -4.72 23.91
C GLY A 518 3.66 -6.15 23.35
N PHE A 519 2.48 -6.75 23.33
CA PHE A 519 2.22 -8.01 22.61
C PHE A 519 1.03 -7.83 21.68
N LEU A 520 1.23 -8.11 20.39
CA LEU A 520 0.18 -8.16 19.38
C LEU A 520 -0.20 -9.63 19.12
N SER A 521 -1.47 -9.98 19.29
CA SER A 521 -2.04 -11.24 18.82
C SER A 521 -2.95 -11.01 17.61
N ILE A 522 -2.94 -11.96 16.68
CA ILE A 522 -3.88 -12.08 15.57
C ILE A 522 -4.60 -13.42 15.74
N VAL A 523 -5.92 -13.38 15.86
CA VAL A 523 -6.79 -14.55 16.05
C VAL A 523 -7.65 -14.70 14.82
N ALA A 524 -7.46 -15.81 14.08
CA ALA A 524 -8.24 -16.16 12.90
C ALA A 524 -9.29 -17.21 13.26
N CYS A 525 -10.56 -16.91 13.00
CA CYS A 525 -11.69 -17.82 13.18
C CYS A 525 -12.47 -18.04 11.88
N ASP A 526 -13.18 -19.17 11.80
CA ASP A 526 -14.12 -19.44 10.72
C ASP A 526 -15.49 -18.76 10.94
N HIS A 527 -16.44 -19.03 10.03
CA HIS A 527 -17.81 -18.51 10.07
C HIS A 527 -18.67 -19.04 11.23
N ASN A 528 -18.22 -20.08 11.95
CA ASN A 528 -18.85 -20.64 13.15
C ASN A 528 -18.14 -20.16 14.43
N ALA A 529 -17.25 -19.16 14.31
CA ALA A 529 -16.33 -18.71 15.35
C ALA A 529 -15.34 -19.78 15.86
N ALA A 530 -15.18 -20.89 15.15
CA ALA A 530 -14.19 -21.91 15.49
C ALA A 530 -12.78 -21.38 15.24
N LEU A 531 -11.90 -21.55 16.24
CA LEU A 531 -10.53 -21.06 16.20
C LEU A 531 -9.70 -21.82 15.16
N LEU A 532 -9.27 -21.14 14.09
CA LEU A 532 -8.42 -21.72 13.04
C LEU A 532 -6.94 -21.59 13.39
N ALA A 533 -6.50 -20.39 13.81
CA ALA A 533 -5.10 -20.13 14.12
C ALA A 533 -4.92 -18.92 15.06
N ILE A 534 -3.80 -18.92 15.79
CA ILE A 534 -3.32 -17.78 16.56
C ILE A 534 -1.86 -17.52 16.21
N TRP A 535 -1.55 -16.26 15.92
CA TRP A 535 -0.19 -15.75 15.78
C TRP A 535 0.05 -14.65 16.81
N CYS A 536 1.17 -14.69 17.53
CA CYS A 536 1.54 -13.67 18.51
C CYS A 536 2.96 -13.17 18.26
N ARG A 537 3.17 -11.86 18.39
CA ARG A 537 4.49 -11.23 18.31
C ARG A 537 4.69 -10.25 19.46
N LYS A 538 5.83 -10.40 20.15
CA LYS A 538 6.34 -9.41 21.12
C LYS A 538 6.90 -8.21 20.35
N ILE A 539 6.51 -7.01 20.78
CA ILE A 539 7.01 -5.73 20.28
C ILE A 539 7.80 -5.08 21.43
N ILE A 540 9.04 -4.68 21.18
CA ILE A 540 9.98 -4.18 22.20
C ILE A 540 10.00 -2.65 22.09
N ASN A 541 9.84 -1.95 23.23
CA ASN A 541 9.92 -0.49 23.35
C ASN A 541 9.05 0.33 22.37
N SER A 542 7.91 -0.19 21.90
CA SER A 542 6.94 0.58 21.12
C SER A 542 6.09 1.49 22.01
N ASP A 543 5.86 2.72 21.58
CA ASP A 543 4.75 3.54 22.07
C ASP A 543 3.41 2.78 21.87
N PRO A 544 2.40 2.90 22.76
CA PRO A 544 1.06 2.37 22.50
C PRO A 544 0.51 2.70 21.11
N LEU A 545 0.72 3.94 20.63
CA LEU A 545 0.28 4.43 19.33
C LEU A 545 1.06 3.78 18.18
N GLU A 546 2.35 3.47 18.35
CA GLU A 546 3.12 2.66 17.40
C GLU A 546 2.61 1.21 17.36
N GLY A 547 2.21 0.66 18.51
CA GLY A 547 1.61 -0.67 18.60
C GLY A 547 0.29 -0.76 17.81
N GLU A 548 -0.57 0.23 17.94
CA GLU A 548 -1.84 0.32 17.20
C GLU A 548 -1.62 0.64 15.71
N ALA A 549 -0.71 1.56 15.37
CA ALA A 549 -0.35 1.86 13.99
C ALA A 549 0.28 0.65 13.27
N PHE A 550 1.13 -0.12 13.96
CA PHE A 550 1.68 -1.37 13.43
C PHE A 550 0.61 -2.44 13.27
N ALA A 551 -0.34 -2.56 14.22
CA ALA A 551 -1.48 -3.47 14.08
C ALA A 551 -2.33 -3.10 12.86
N ALA A 552 -2.66 -1.82 12.65
CA ALA A 552 -3.39 -1.34 11.49
C ALA A 552 -2.62 -1.55 10.17
N HIS A 553 -1.31 -1.31 10.16
CA HIS A 553 -0.47 -1.56 8.98
C HIS A 553 -0.36 -3.05 8.64
N VAL A 554 -0.30 -3.94 9.64
CA VAL A 554 -0.36 -5.39 9.45
C VAL A 554 -1.75 -5.82 8.97
N SER A 555 -2.85 -5.28 9.52
CA SER A 555 -4.21 -5.53 9.01
C SER A 555 -4.33 -5.17 7.52
N ALA A 556 -3.85 -3.99 7.12
CA ALA A 556 -3.84 -3.55 5.73
C ALA A 556 -2.96 -4.44 4.83
N SER A 557 -1.76 -4.80 5.31
CA SER A 557 -0.84 -5.67 4.56
C SER A 557 -1.40 -7.09 4.36
N VAL A 558 -2.07 -7.64 5.37
CA VAL A 558 -2.73 -8.95 5.29
C VAL A 558 -3.98 -8.90 4.39
N ALA A 559 -4.71 -7.78 4.37
CA ALA A 559 -5.79 -7.57 3.40
C ALA A 559 -5.28 -7.50 1.96
N VAL A 560 -4.13 -6.87 1.70
CA VAL A 560 -3.47 -6.83 0.37
C VAL A 560 -2.95 -8.21 -0.05
N LEU A 561 -2.37 -8.98 0.86
CA LEU A 561 -2.03 -10.40 0.63
C LEU A 561 -3.28 -11.30 0.50
N GLY A 562 -4.46 -10.79 0.87
CA GLY A 562 -5.75 -11.47 0.89
C GLY A 562 -6.41 -11.69 -0.47
N SER A 563 -5.72 -11.48 -1.60
CA SER A 563 -6.28 -11.67 -2.96
C SER A 563 -6.81 -13.09 -3.24
N SER A 564 -6.43 -14.07 -2.42
CA SER A 564 -6.97 -15.45 -2.43
C SER A 564 -8.27 -15.64 -1.61
N PHE A 565 -8.60 -14.71 -0.70
CA PHE A 565 -9.77 -14.77 0.20
C PHE A 565 -10.75 -13.64 -0.15
N LYS A 566 -11.69 -13.93 -1.06
CA LYS A 566 -12.44 -12.92 -1.81
C LYS A 566 -13.26 -11.88 -1.02
N HIS A 567 -13.58 -12.10 0.26
CA HIS A 567 -14.35 -11.15 1.07
C HIS A 567 -13.91 -11.14 2.55
N ALA A 568 -12.87 -10.35 2.85
CA ALA A 568 -12.60 -9.89 4.21
C ALA A 568 -13.31 -8.54 4.41
N ILE A 569 -14.39 -8.52 5.20
CA ILE A 569 -15.15 -7.30 5.50
C ILE A 569 -14.90 -6.94 6.98
N PRO A 570 -14.52 -5.69 7.32
CA PRO A 570 -14.40 -5.25 8.71
C PRO A 570 -15.79 -5.01 9.33
N VAL A 571 -16.49 -6.11 9.64
CA VAL A 571 -17.76 -6.08 10.38
C VAL A 571 -17.48 -6.13 11.89
N TRP A 572 -18.37 -5.51 12.64
CA TRP A 572 -18.39 -5.37 14.11
C TRP A 572 -17.80 -6.59 14.85
N ILE A 573 -16.68 -6.39 15.53
CA ILE A 573 -15.92 -7.46 16.21
C ILE A 573 -16.75 -8.00 17.39
N PRO A 574 -17.03 -9.32 17.46
CA PRO A 574 -17.66 -9.93 18.62
C PRO A 574 -16.82 -9.69 19.88
N ARG A 575 -17.46 -9.26 20.97
CA ARG A 575 -16.80 -8.89 22.23
C ARG A 575 -15.97 -10.06 22.77
N GLU A 576 -16.44 -11.27 22.55
CA GLU A 576 -15.89 -12.56 22.92
C GLU A 576 -14.55 -12.81 22.21
N ALA A 577 -14.44 -12.44 20.93
CA ALA A 577 -13.23 -12.59 20.13
C ALA A 577 -12.14 -11.59 20.55
N ASN A 578 -12.53 -10.34 20.89
CA ASN A 578 -11.62 -9.37 21.50
C ASN A 578 -11.14 -9.81 22.89
N ILE A 579 -12.02 -10.36 23.73
CA ILE A 579 -11.64 -10.94 25.03
C ILE A 579 -10.66 -12.11 24.83
N LEU A 580 -10.89 -13.00 23.86
CA LEU A 580 -9.99 -14.11 23.57
C LEU A 580 -8.61 -13.61 23.11
N ALA A 581 -8.54 -12.67 22.16
CA ALA A 581 -7.29 -12.10 21.68
C ALA A 581 -6.51 -11.36 22.79
N HIS A 582 -7.21 -10.61 23.65
CA HIS A 582 -6.61 -9.94 24.80
C HIS A 582 -6.08 -10.93 25.86
N ASN A 583 -6.88 -11.95 26.21
CA ASN A 583 -6.47 -13.00 27.16
C ASN A 583 -5.25 -13.79 26.65
N VAL A 584 -5.18 -14.06 25.35
CA VAL A 584 -4.04 -14.69 24.69
C VAL A 584 -2.79 -13.80 24.74
N SER A 585 -2.92 -12.49 24.49
CA SER A 585 -1.82 -11.54 24.63
C SER A 585 -1.35 -11.40 26.09
N GLN A 586 -2.27 -11.40 27.06
CA GLN A 586 -1.91 -11.46 28.49
C GLN A 586 -1.20 -12.76 28.87
N TRP A 587 -1.67 -13.92 28.38
CA TRP A 587 -1.05 -15.22 28.65
C TRP A 587 0.37 -15.30 28.08
N ALA A 588 0.58 -14.81 26.86
CA ALA A 588 1.91 -14.73 26.24
C ALA A 588 2.85 -13.79 27.02
N ALA A 589 2.34 -12.63 27.46
CA ALA A 589 3.06 -11.69 28.32
C ALA A 589 3.38 -12.25 29.71
N GLY A 590 2.52 -13.13 30.24
CA GLY A 590 2.71 -13.83 31.51
C GLY A 590 3.74 -14.97 31.45
N ARG A 591 3.92 -15.61 30.28
CA ARG A 591 4.86 -16.74 30.08
C ARG A 591 6.18 -16.38 29.43
N SER A 592 6.48 -15.09 29.23
CA SER A 592 7.76 -14.61 28.67
C SER A 592 8.15 -15.28 27.34
N VAL A 593 7.17 -15.45 26.44
CA VAL A 593 7.39 -16.08 25.12
C VAL A 593 8.54 -15.36 24.38
N LEU A 594 9.54 -16.14 23.97
CA LEU A 594 10.80 -15.62 23.42
C LEU A 594 10.62 -14.99 22.02
N VAL A 595 11.60 -14.18 21.63
CA VAL A 595 11.52 -13.32 20.45
C VAL A 595 11.66 -14.14 19.16
N GLY A 596 10.54 -14.49 18.54
CA GLY A 596 10.48 -15.11 17.22
C GLY A 596 9.04 -15.35 16.74
N PRO A 597 8.78 -15.40 15.42
CA PRO A 597 7.46 -15.69 14.87
C PRO A 597 7.06 -17.14 15.18
N SER A 598 6.28 -17.33 16.24
CA SER A 598 5.99 -18.64 16.81
C SER A 598 4.51 -18.99 16.67
N TRP A 599 4.18 -19.99 15.85
CA TRP A 599 2.86 -20.61 15.87
C TRP A 599 2.72 -21.44 17.15
N MET A 600 1.73 -21.11 18.00
CA MET A 600 1.55 -21.75 19.30
C MET A 600 0.29 -22.64 19.32
N SER A 601 0.46 -23.92 19.64
CA SER A 601 -0.65 -24.82 19.96
C SER A 601 -1.24 -24.45 21.33
N VAL A 602 -2.41 -23.82 21.34
CA VAL A 602 -3.09 -23.37 22.58
C VAL A 602 -3.55 -24.57 23.41
N PRO A 603 -3.20 -24.67 24.71
CA PRO A 603 -3.66 -25.76 25.56
C PRO A 603 -5.18 -25.68 25.81
N ARG A 604 -5.86 -26.84 25.80
CA ARG A 604 -7.33 -26.95 25.97
C ARG A 604 -7.89 -26.27 27.25
N SER A 605 -7.05 -26.08 28.27
CA SER A 605 -7.42 -25.41 29.53
C SER A 605 -7.69 -23.90 29.42
N LEU A 606 -7.38 -23.25 28.29
CA LEU A 606 -7.78 -21.86 28.04
C LEU A 606 -9.24 -21.73 27.57
N PHE A 607 -9.86 -22.82 27.11
CA PHE A 607 -11.25 -22.82 26.63
C PHE A 607 -12.27 -23.06 27.76
N SER A 608 -11.86 -23.68 28.87
CA SER A 608 -12.69 -23.90 30.07
C SER A 608 -12.95 -22.65 30.91
N LEU A 609 -12.63 -21.45 30.38
CA LEU A 609 -12.96 -20.13 30.94
C LEU A 609 -14.09 -19.42 30.17
N PHE A 610 -14.69 -20.10 29.18
CA PHE A 610 -15.76 -19.57 28.33
C PHE A 610 -17.00 -20.51 28.34
N GLY A 611 -17.45 -20.86 29.56
CA GLY A 611 -18.73 -21.53 29.82
C GLY A 611 -19.65 -20.61 30.62
#